data_AF-A0A0G0D291-F1
#
_entry.id   AF-A0A0G0D291-F1
#
_cell.length_a   1.000
_cell.length_b   1.000
_cell.length_c   1.000
_cell.angle_alpha   90.00
_cell.angle_beta   90.00
_cell.angle_gamma   90.00
#
_symmetry.space_group_name_H-M   'P 1'
#
loop_
_entity.id
_entity.type
_entity.pdbx_description
1 polymer ?
#
loop_
_entity_poly.entity_id
_entity_poly.type
_entity_poly.pdbx_seq_one_letter_code
_entity_poly.pdbx_strand_id
1 'polypeptide(L)'
;MRTIIALVFLMAIILLPKVTLANQSKAVTDEALKFKIKNNIVYIQDIPVGYKVPKEIKKEETVLVSDPRDEKILTIWKNKQDNQWKSLRQGKFVINASAYTAAADECGKSDGITASGVKVQEKRTLACPPQYPFGAKVKIQGLGTYTCEDRGGAIKGNKFDIYMQTKSEAFAFGRRNLEAELVL
;
A
#
# COMPACT_ATOMS: atom_id res chain seq x y z
N MET A 1 -43.04 -12.57 54.11
CA MET A 1 -43.78 -11.56 54.89
C MET A 1 -42.79 -10.68 55.65
N ARG A 2 -42.91 -9.35 55.51
CA ARG A 2 -42.52 -8.27 56.47
C ARG A 2 -41.11 -7.63 56.43
N THR A 3 -40.99 -6.62 55.55
CA THR A 3 -40.59 -5.19 55.77
C THR A 3 -39.89 -4.72 57.06
N ILE A 4 -38.87 -3.85 56.89
CA ILE A 4 -38.56 -2.51 57.51
C ILE A 4 -37.34 -2.00 56.67
N ILE A 5 -37.29 -0.95 55.84
CA ILE A 5 -37.65 0.48 55.82
C ILE A 5 -36.89 1.37 56.83
N ALA A 6 -35.82 1.97 56.31
CA ALA A 6 -35.38 3.37 56.41
C ALA A 6 -35.00 4.02 57.76
N LEU A 7 -33.74 4.48 57.84
CA LEU A 7 -33.27 5.82 58.22
C LEU A 7 -31.72 5.70 58.21
N VAL A 8 -30.90 6.53 57.56
CA VAL A 8 -30.79 7.97 57.71
C VAL A 8 -30.16 8.53 56.44
N PHE A 9 -30.91 9.43 55.83
CA PHE A 9 -30.50 10.29 54.73
C PHE A 9 -30.02 11.60 55.37
N LEU A 10 -28.75 11.72 55.75
CA LEU A 10 -28.16 13.03 56.06
C LEU A 10 -26.62 13.01 56.11
N MET A 11 -25.98 13.10 54.96
CA MET A 11 -24.93 14.11 54.79
C MET A 11 -24.66 14.30 53.31
N ALA A 12 -25.16 15.41 52.81
CA ALA A 12 -24.97 15.85 51.45
C ALA A 12 -23.52 16.28 51.23
N ILE A 13 -22.99 15.85 50.07
CA ILE A 13 -22.09 16.60 49.19
C ILE A 13 -20.69 16.87 49.76
N ILE A 14 -19.70 16.18 49.18
CA ILE A 14 -18.47 16.80 48.69
C ILE A 14 -17.83 15.92 47.60
N LEU A 15 -17.92 16.45 46.38
CA LEU A 15 -16.91 16.48 45.31
C LEU A 15 -16.56 15.21 44.50
N LEU A 16 -17.21 15.19 43.32
CA LEU A 16 -16.70 14.91 41.97
C LEU A 16 -16.48 13.45 41.54
N PRO A 17 -16.93 13.09 40.33
CA PRO A 17 -16.80 11.74 39.83
C PRO A 17 -15.39 11.54 39.28
N LYS A 18 -14.62 10.64 39.88
CA LYS A 18 -13.49 10.00 39.18
C LYS A 18 -14.07 8.99 38.20
N VAL A 19 -14.61 9.48 37.08
CA VAL A 19 -14.95 8.63 35.95
C VAL A 19 -13.65 8.20 35.31
N THR A 20 -13.40 6.90 35.40
CA THR A 20 -12.38 6.17 34.68
C THR A 20 -12.53 6.40 33.17
N LEU A 21 -11.56 7.01 32.50
CA LEU A 21 -11.44 6.94 31.04
C LEU A 21 -10.90 5.55 30.68
N ALA A 22 -11.80 4.58 30.65
CA ALA A 22 -11.59 3.37 29.86
C ALA A 22 -11.85 3.74 28.40
N ASN A 23 -10.78 3.96 27.65
CA ASN A 23 -10.79 4.10 26.21
C ASN A 23 -11.23 2.75 25.59
N GLN A 24 -12.55 2.54 25.49
CA GLN A 24 -13.13 1.48 24.69
C GLN A 24 -13.55 2.11 23.35
N SER A 25 -12.69 2.00 22.34
CA SER A 25 -13.08 2.17 20.95
C SER A 25 -14.03 1.03 20.58
N LYS A 26 -15.32 1.21 20.88
CA LYS A 26 -16.38 0.37 20.31
C LYS A 26 -16.40 0.62 18.81
N ALA A 27 -16.15 -0.45 18.05
CA ALA A 27 -16.34 -0.51 16.62
C ALA A 27 -17.75 -0.01 16.28
N VAL A 28 -17.82 1.12 15.57
CA VAL A 28 -19.06 1.61 14.98
C VAL A 28 -19.32 0.73 13.76
N THR A 29 -20.36 -0.07 13.86
CA THR A 29 -20.89 -0.92 12.79
C THR A 29 -21.31 -0.08 11.59
N ASP A 30 -20.92 -0.53 10.39
CA ASP A 30 -21.15 0.04 9.06
C ASP A 30 -22.65 0.17 8.68
N GLU A 31 -23.42 0.98 9.40
CA GLU A 31 -24.61 1.59 8.81
C GLU A 31 -24.14 2.81 8.01
N ALA A 32 -23.81 2.55 6.75
CA ALA A 32 -23.31 3.50 5.77
C ALA A 32 -23.97 4.88 5.91
N LEU A 33 -23.21 5.86 6.38
CA LEU A 33 -23.55 7.28 6.29
C LEU A 33 -23.70 7.64 4.81
N LYS A 34 -24.92 7.56 4.30
CA LYS A 34 -25.26 7.92 2.92
C LYS A 34 -25.07 9.42 2.76
N PHE A 35 -23.97 9.83 2.13
CA PHE A 35 -23.80 11.20 1.68
C PHE A 35 -24.22 11.34 0.22
N LYS A 36 -24.78 12.51 -0.13
CA LYS A 36 -25.10 12.90 -1.50
C LYS A 36 -24.37 14.19 -1.82
N ILE A 37 -23.93 14.35 -3.06
CA ILE A 37 -23.35 15.60 -3.55
C ILE A 37 -24.33 16.21 -4.54
N LYS A 38 -24.80 17.43 -4.26
CA LYS A 38 -25.60 18.24 -5.18
C LYS A 38 -25.01 19.64 -5.23
N ASN A 39 -24.84 20.20 -6.43
CA ASN A 39 -24.39 21.58 -6.63
C ASN A 39 -23.09 21.93 -5.85
N ASN A 40 -22.12 21.00 -5.82
CA ASN A 40 -20.88 21.10 -5.04
C ASN A 40 -21.05 21.22 -3.51
N ILE A 41 -22.20 20.85 -2.96
CA ILE A 41 -22.45 20.80 -1.51
C ILE A 41 -22.66 19.34 -1.10
N VAL A 42 -22.00 18.95 -0.01
CA VAL A 42 -22.18 17.64 0.62
C VAL A 42 -23.40 17.67 1.53
N TYR A 43 -24.29 16.70 1.33
CA TYR A 43 -25.46 16.45 2.16
C TYR A 43 -25.28 15.14 2.91
N ILE A 44 -25.42 15.18 4.23
CA ILE A 44 -25.52 13.98 5.07
C ILE A 44 -26.96 13.89 5.52
N GLN A 45 -27.65 12.79 5.21
CA GLN A 45 -29.08 12.62 5.55
C GLN A 45 -29.93 13.84 5.15
N ASP A 46 -29.65 14.38 3.96
CA ASP A 46 -30.31 15.56 3.36
C ASP A 46 -30.13 16.91 4.11
N ILE A 47 -29.22 16.97 5.09
CA ILE A 47 -28.79 18.23 5.74
C ILE A 47 -27.57 18.80 4.99
N PRO A 48 -27.60 20.07 4.54
CA PRO A 48 -26.43 20.69 3.91
C PRO A 48 -25.35 20.99 4.96
N VAL A 49 -24.20 20.32 4.86
CA VAL A 49 -23.09 20.48 5.82
C VAL A 49 -22.22 21.71 5.50
N GLY A 50 -22.62 22.52 4.52
CA GLY A 50 -21.94 23.78 4.16
C GLY A 50 -20.56 23.62 3.53
N TYR A 51 -20.09 22.39 3.32
CA TYR A 51 -18.79 22.13 2.70
C TYR A 51 -18.89 22.23 1.18
N LYS A 52 -18.27 23.26 0.61
CA LYS A 52 -18.10 23.39 -0.85
C LYS A 52 -16.99 22.44 -1.29
N VAL A 53 -17.35 21.46 -2.12
CA VAL A 53 -16.38 20.57 -2.75
C VAL A 53 -15.52 21.40 -3.72
N PRO A 54 -14.18 21.41 -3.61
CA PRO A 54 -13.33 22.10 -4.57
C PRO A 54 -13.55 21.52 -5.98
N LYS A 55 -13.72 22.42 -6.97
CA LYS A 55 -13.70 22.05 -8.39
C LYS A 55 -12.27 21.61 -8.70
N GLU A 56 -12.13 20.35 -9.11
CA GLU A 56 -10.88 19.59 -9.31
C GLU A 56 -10.30 18.94 -8.04
N ILE A 57 -10.79 17.73 -7.77
CA ILE A 57 -9.97 16.71 -7.13
C ILE A 57 -8.91 16.32 -8.18
N LYS A 58 -7.75 16.97 -8.15
CA LYS A 58 -6.56 16.40 -8.80
C LYS A 58 -6.39 15.02 -8.18
N LYS A 59 -6.45 13.96 -9.00
CA LYS A 59 -6.03 12.62 -8.54
C LYS A 59 -4.61 12.79 -8.04
N GLU A 60 -4.47 12.81 -6.72
CA GLU A 60 -3.20 12.80 -6.04
C GLU A 60 -2.60 11.42 -6.34
N GLU A 61 -1.83 11.33 -7.42
CA GLU A 61 -0.97 10.19 -7.66
C GLU A 61 -0.02 10.16 -6.47
N THR A 62 -0.20 9.18 -5.58
CA THR A 62 0.64 8.97 -4.42
C THR A 62 2.07 8.77 -4.93
N VAL A 63 2.86 9.84 -4.99
CA VAL A 63 4.29 9.75 -5.27
C VAL A 63 4.87 9.00 -4.09
N LEU A 64 5.17 7.71 -4.29
CA LEU A 64 5.84 6.88 -3.31
C LEU A 64 7.18 7.57 -3.00
N VAL A 65 7.28 8.17 -1.82
CA VAL A 65 8.50 8.87 -1.37
C VAL A 65 9.59 7.81 -1.22
N SER A 66 10.57 7.82 -2.12
CA SER A 66 11.75 6.97 -2.03
C SER A 66 12.61 7.40 -0.86
N ASP A 67 13.03 6.43 -0.04
CA ASP A 67 14.02 6.67 1.01
C ASP A 67 15.35 7.12 0.37
N PRO A 68 16.00 8.22 0.82
CA PRO A 68 17.29 8.66 0.28
C PRO A 68 18.37 7.57 0.26
N ARG A 69 18.28 6.57 1.16
CA ARG A 69 19.18 5.41 1.18
C ARG A 69 18.95 4.49 -0.02
N ASP A 70 17.69 4.26 -0.38
CA ASP A 70 17.33 3.41 -1.52
C ASP A 70 17.85 4.03 -2.82
N GLU A 71 17.69 5.35 -2.99
CA GLU A 71 18.22 6.08 -4.15
C GLU A 71 19.73 5.96 -4.28
N LYS A 72 20.45 6.09 -3.16
CA LYS A 72 21.91 5.89 -3.11
C LYS A 72 22.29 4.47 -3.55
N ILE A 73 21.60 3.44 -3.06
CA ILE A 73 21.85 2.04 -3.42
C ILE A 73 21.60 1.81 -4.92
N LEU A 74 20.48 2.28 -5.44
CA LEU A 74 20.14 2.13 -6.87
C LEU A 74 21.12 2.88 -7.78
N THR A 75 21.67 4.01 -7.34
CA THR A 75 22.69 4.76 -8.08
C THR A 75 24.00 3.99 -8.17
N ILE A 76 24.39 3.27 -7.11
CA ILE A 76 25.56 2.37 -7.14
C ILE A 76 25.34 1.26 -8.16
N TRP A 77 24.15 0.66 -8.19
CA TRP A 77 23.82 -0.37 -9.18
C TRP A 77 23.82 0.16 -10.61
N LYS A 78 23.29 1.37 -10.82
CA LYS A 78 23.30 2.03 -12.14
C LYS A 78 24.71 2.13 -12.69
N ASN A 79 25.68 2.54 -11.87
CA ASN A 79 27.09 2.62 -12.28
C ASN A 79 27.70 1.23 -12.54
N LYS A 80 27.40 0.23 -11.69
CA LYS A 80 27.90 -1.14 -11.85
C LYS A 80 27.33 -1.86 -13.09
N GLN A 81 26.10 -1.51 -13.48
CA GLN A 81 25.36 -2.13 -14.57
C GLN A 81 25.28 -1.23 -15.81
N ASP A 82 26.21 -0.30 -15.99
CA ASP A 82 26.22 0.68 -17.09
C ASP A 82 26.04 0.04 -18.48
N ASN A 83 26.71 -1.08 -18.74
CA ASN A 83 26.55 -1.82 -20.00
C ASN A 83 25.12 -2.35 -20.21
N GLN A 84 24.46 -2.82 -19.14
CA GLN A 84 23.07 -3.29 -19.22
C GLN A 84 22.13 -2.10 -19.49
N TRP A 85 22.37 -0.97 -18.82
CA TRP A 85 21.66 0.28 -19.04
C TRP A 85 21.78 0.79 -20.48
N LYS A 86 22.97 0.71 -21.08
CA LYS A 86 23.19 1.06 -22.49
C LYS A 86 22.49 0.11 -23.48
N SER A 87 22.34 -1.16 -23.09
CA SER A 87 21.71 -2.20 -23.93
C SER A 87 20.19 -2.29 -23.81
N LEU A 88 19.57 -1.58 -22.85
CA LEU A 88 18.14 -1.61 -22.61
C LEU A 88 17.38 -1.05 -23.82
N ARG A 89 16.53 -1.89 -24.41
CA ARG A 89 15.65 -1.49 -25.50
C ARG A 89 14.36 -0.94 -24.91
N GLN A 90 14.05 0.31 -25.26
CA GLN A 90 12.76 0.90 -24.98
C GLN A 90 11.68 0.29 -25.87
N GLY A 91 10.44 0.33 -25.40
CA GLY A 91 9.28 -0.13 -26.14
C GLY A 91 8.40 -1.06 -25.33
N LYS A 92 7.32 -1.49 -25.98
CA LYS A 92 6.32 -2.36 -25.39
C LYS A 92 6.65 -3.82 -25.60
N PHE A 93 6.34 -4.64 -24.61
CA PHE A 93 6.54 -6.08 -24.64
C PHE A 93 5.51 -6.78 -23.76
N VAL A 94 5.40 -8.09 -23.92
CA VAL A 94 4.52 -8.92 -23.09
C VAL A 94 5.33 -9.63 -22.02
N ILE A 95 4.89 -9.48 -20.77
CA ILE A 95 5.46 -10.17 -19.62
C ILE A 95 4.53 -11.27 -19.14
N ASN A 96 5.11 -12.35 -18.63
CA ASN A 96 4.40 -13.34 -17.83
C ASN A 96 4.56 -12.94 -16.36
N ALA A 97 3.59 -12.19 -15.84
CA ALA A 97 3.62 -11.65 -14.49
C ALA A 97 2.98 -12.64 -13.49
N SER A 98 3.64 -12.86 -12.36
CA SER A 98 3.07 -13.42 -11.13
C SER A 98 3.15 -12.39 -10.01
N ALA A 99 2.74 -12.79 -8.80
CA ALA A 99 2.93 -12.02 -7.59
C ALA A 99 3.57 -12.86 -6.49
N TYR A 100 4.32 -12.18 -5.62
CA TYR A 100 4.99 -12.76 -4.45
C TYR A 100 4.85 -11.85 -3.24
N THR A 101 5.14 -12.38 -2.06
CA THR A 101 5.17 -11.63 -0.79
C THR A 101 6.54 -11.77 -0.14
N ALA A 102 6.81 -10.96 0.89
CA ALA A 102 8.06 -11.04 1.66
C ALA A 102 7.97 -12.06 2.81
N ALA A 103 7.05 -13.02 2.72
CA ALA A 103 6.89 -14.03 3.74
C ALA A 103 8.14 -14.93 3.80
N ALA A 104 8.53 -15.33 5.01
CA ALA A 104 9.76 -16.10 5.23
C ALA A 104 9.79 -17.43 4.48
N ASP A 105 8.63 -18.03 4.22
CA ASP A 105 8.49 -19.26 3.44
C ASP A 105 8.68 -19.05 1.93
N GLU A 106 8.53 -17.82 1.44
CA GLU A 106 8.74 -17.47 0.03
C GLU A 106 10.15 -16.91 -0.22
N CYS A 107 10.72 -16.17 0.74
CA CYS A 107 12.00 -15.48 0.60
C CYS A 107 13.15 -16.09 1.41
N GLY A 108 12.89 -17.08 2.27
CA GLY A 108 13.87 -17.66 3.21
C GLY A 108 14.25 -16.75 4.39
N LYS A 109 13.79 -15.48 4.37
CA LYS A 109 13.97 -14.44 5.40
C LYS A 109 12.75 -13.52 5.39
N SER A 110 12.45 -12.88 6.52
CA SER A 110 11.33 -11.93 6.67
C SER A 110 11.79 -10.47 6.80
N ASP A 111 13.03 -10.15 6.43
CA ASP A 111 13.57 -8.78 6.50
C ASP A 111 13.04 -7.89 5.36
N GLY A 112 12.55 -8.52 4.28
CA GLY A 112 12.01 -7.84 3.11
C GLY A 112 13.09 -7.14 2.30
N ILE A 113 14.33 -7.61 2.36
CA ILE A 113 15.45 -7.03 1.60
C ILE A 113 15.54 -7.70 0.23
N THR A 114 15.45 -6.91 -0.83
CA THR A 114 15.54 -7.40 -2.21
C THR A 114 16.99 -7.69 -2.62
N ALA A 115 17.17 -8.32 -3.78
CA ALA A 115 18.49 -8.56 -4.36
C ALA A 115 19.33 -7.29 -4.62
N SER A 116 18.70 -6.12 -4.83
CA SER A 116 19.43 -4.85 -4.91
C SER A 116 19.88 -4.32 -3.54
N GLY A 117 19.32 -4.83 -2.46
CA GLY A 117 19.57 -4.38 -1.09
C GLY A 117 18.60 -3.31 -0.58
N VAL A 118 17.59 -2.94 -1.36
CA VAL A 118 16.50 -2.05 -0.90
C VAL A 118 15.39 -2.86 -0.22
N LYS A 119 14.56 -2.20 0.58
CA LYS A 119 13.41 -2.87 1.20
C LYS A 119 12.24 -2.94 0.23
N VAL A 120 11.57 -4.08 0.18
CA VAL A 120 10.33 -4.26 -0.59
C VAL A 120 9.30 -3.19 -0.24
N GLN A 121 8.62 -2.69 -1.26
CA GLN A 121 7.53 -1.72 -1.11
C GLN A 121 6.43 -2.03 -2.14
N GLU A 122 5.19 -2.08 -1.68
CA GLU A 122 4.03 -2.30 -2.54
C GLU A 122 3.90 -1.18 -3.58
N LYS A 123 3.42 -1.52 -4.78
CA LYS A 123 3.29 -0.59 -5.93
C LYS A 123 4.61 0.02 -6.42
N ARG A 124 5.75 -0.49 -5.92
CA ARG A 124 7.09 -0.11 -6.35
C ARG A 124 7.90 -1.32 -6.77
N THR A 125 8.05 -2.31 -5.89
CA THR A 125 9.04 -3.35 -6.05
C THR A 125 8.63 -4.40 -7.08
N LEU A 126 9.55 -4.70 -8.00
CA LEU A 126 9.41 -5.71 -9.04
C LEU A 126 10.62 -6.65 -9.04
N ALA A 127 10.37 -7.95 -9.01
CA ALA A 127 11.37 -8.94 -9.33
C ALA A 127 11.48 -9.08 -10.85
N CYS A 128 12.66 -8.79 -11.38
CA CYS A 128 12.90 -8.76 -12.82
C CYS A 128 13.90 -9.82 -13.28
N PRO A 129 13.81 -10.25 -14.54
CA PRO A 129 14.83 -11.05 -15.20
C PRO A 129 16.21 -10.37 -15.19
N PRO A 130 17.31 -11.13 -15.24
CA PRO A 130 18.68 -10.58 -15.18
C PRO A 130 19.01 -9.54 -16.25
N GLN A 131 18.34 -9.54 -17.40
CA GLN A 131 18.58 -8.56 -18.47
C GLN A 131 18.04 -7.15 -18.19
N TYR A 132 17.19 -6.97 -17.17
CA TYR A 132 16.71 -5.66 -16.74
C TYR A 132 17.53 -5.21 -15.53
N PRO A 133 18.39 -4.18 -15.62
CA PRO A 133 19.22 -3.75 -14.51
C PRO A 133 18.38 -3.23 -13.33
N PHE A 134 19.00 -3.18 -12.16
CA PHE A 134 18.34 -2.64 -10.98
C PHE A 134 18.06 -1.14 -11.17
N GLY A 135 16.89 -0.69 -10.70
CA GLY A 135 16.40 0.68 -10.89
C GLY A 135 15.67 0.91 -12.22
N ALA A 136 15.65 -0.06 -13.14
CA ALA A 136 14.86 0.06 -14.37
C ALA A 136 13.37 0.16 -14.03
N LYS A 137 12.67 1.16 -14.61
CA LYS A 137 11.24 1.33 -14.40
C LYS A 137 10.45 0.61 -15.48
N VAL A 138 9.43 -0.13 -15.07
CA VAL A 138 8.56 -0.91 -15.95
C VAL A 138 7.12 -0.50 -15.66
N LYS A 139 6.47 0.11 -16.64
CA LYS A 139 5.05 0.43 -16.59
C LYS A 139 4.26 -0.79 -17.05
N ILE A 140 3.49 -1.37 -16.14
CA ILE A 140 2.63 -2.51 -16.40
C ILE A 140 1.21 -2.00 -16.61
N GLN A 141 0.62 -2.34 -17.76
CA GLN A 141 -0.69 -1.83 -18.12
C GLN A 141 -1.75 -2.23 -17.09
N GLY A 142 -2.47 -1.24 -16.57
CA GLY A 142 -3.52 -1.43 -15.56
C GLY A 142 -3.03 -1.58 -14.12
N LEU A 143 -1.71 -1.67 -13.88
CA LEU A 143 -1.14 -1.83 -12.53
C LEU A 143 -0.23 -0.68 -12.09
N GLY A 144 0.28 0.11 -13.03
CA GLY A 144 1.15 1.26 -12.73
C GLY A 144 2.63 1.00 -13.05
N THR A 145 3.50 1.86 -12.54
CA THR A 145 4.95 1.80 -12.78
C THR A 145 5.66 1.19 -11.59
N TYR A 146 6.45 0.16 -11.85
CA TYR A 146 7.25 -0.54 -10.87
C TYR A 146 8.74 -0.38 -11.19
N THR A 147 9.60 -0.68 -10.22
CA THR A 147 11.05 -0.57 -10.29
C THR A 147 11.66 -1.96 -10.10
N CYS A 148 12.53 -2.35 -11.03
CA CYS A 148 13.30 -3.57 -10.94
C CYS A 148 14.27 -3.48 -9.75
N GLU A 149 13.92 -4.11 -8.64
CA GLU A 149 14.66 -4.02 -7.37
C GLU A 149 15.05 -5.40 -6.87
N ASP A 150 14.38 -6.44 -7.36
CA ASP A 150 14.54 -7.79 -6.87
C ASP A 150 14.88 -8.79 -7.99
N ARG A 151 15.31 -9.99 -7.59
CA ARG A 151 15.64 -11.12 -8.45
C ARG A 151 15.12 -12.41 -7.83
N GLY A 152 14.65 -13.32 -8.68
CA GLY A 152 14.33 -14.68 -8.26
C GLY A 152 14.96 -15.70 -9.20
N GLY A 153 15.34 -16.87 -8.67
CA GLY A 153 15.98 -17.92 -9.47
C GLY A 153 15.14 -18.40 -10.66
N ALA A 154 13.81 -18.35 -10.53
CA ALA A 154 12.84 -18.69 -11.57
C ALA A 154 12.43 -17.50 -12.45
N ILE A 155 12.79 -16.27 -12.08
CA ILE A 155 12.41 -15.03 -12.75
C ILE A 155 13.45 -14.75 -13.85
N LYS A 156 13.21 -15.33 -15.03
CA LYS A 156 14.09 -15.31 -16.20
C LYS A 156 13.25 -15.15 -17.48
N GLY A 157 13.87 -14.67 -18.57
CA GLY A 157 13.18 -14.49 -19.84
C GLY A 157 12.14 -13.37 -19.74
N ASN A 158 10.88 -13.65 -20.05
CA ASN A 158 9.77 -12.69 -19.92
C ASN A 158 9.00 -12.81 -18.60
N LYS A 159 9.50 -13.56 -17.61
CA LYS A 159 8.82 -13.75 -16.32
C LYS A 159 9.12 -12.61 -15.37
N PHE A 160 8.11 -12.08 -14.71
CA PHE A 160 8.23 -11.01 -13.73
C PHE A 160 7.39 -11.36 -12.49
N ASP A 161 7.81 -10.87 -11.32
CA ASP A 161 7.07 -11.08 -10.08
C ASP A 161 6.79 -9.74 -9.40
N ILE A 162 5.52 -9.44 -9.18
CA ILE A 162 5.07 -8.19 -8.57
C ILE A 162 4.98 -8.40 -7.07
N TYR A 163 5.65 -7.53 -6.31
CA TYR A 163 5.55 -7.59 -4.86
C TYR A 163 4.15 -7.15 -4.40
N MET A 164 3.54 -7.97 -3.53
CA MET A 164 2.27 -7.70 -2.87
C MET A 164 2.42 -7.86 -1.36
N GLN A 165 1.64 -7.10 -0.60
CA GLN A 165 1.76 -7.08 0.86
C GLN A 165 1.21 -8.37 1.49
N THR A 166 0.15 -8.95 0.91
CA THR A 166 -0.50 -10.13 1.47
C THR A 166 -0.52 -11.31 0.50
N LYS A 167 -0.50 -12.53 1.07
CA LYS A 167 -0.61 -13.76 0.27
C LYS A 167 -1.94 -13.84 -0.45
N SER A 168 -3.02 -13.37 0.18
CA SER A 168 -4.36 -13.37 -0.43
C SER A 168 -4.37 -12.56 -1.73
N GLU A 169 -3.72 -11.39 -1.76
CA GLU A 169 -3.60 -10.58 -2.98
C GLU A 169 -2.75 -11.30 -4.03
N ALA A 170 -1.61 -11.87 -3.63
CA ALA A 170 -0.74 -12.61 -4.54
C ALA A 170 -1.46 -13.82 -5.19
N PHE A 171 -2.21 -14.59 -4.40
CA PHE A 171 -3.03 -15.70 -4.89
C PHE A 171 -4.15 -15.24 -5.80
N ALA A 172 -4.86 -14.15 -5.45
CA ALA A 172 -5.90 -13.57 -6.30
C ALA A 172 -5.34 -13.02 -7.62
N PHE A 173 -4.10 -12.53 -7.60
CA PHE A 173 -3.41 -12.08 -8.81
C PHE A 173 -3.07 -13.25 -9.73
N GLY A 174 -2.57 -14.36 -9.19
CA GLY A 174 -2.20 -15.53 -9.99
C GLY A 174 -1.12 -15.21 -11.02
N ARG A 175 -1.07 -15.97 -12.13
CA ARG A 175 -0.10 -15.74 -13.22
C ARG A 175 -0.82 -15.38 -14.50
N ARG A 176 -0.42 -14.28 -15.14
CA ARG A 176 -1.10 -13.71 -16.30
C ARG A 176 -0.11 -13.01 -17.24
N ASN A 177 -0.46 -12.98 -18.53
CA ASN A 177 0.30 -12.21 -19.50
C ASN A 177 -0.18 -10.76 -19.52
N LEU A 178 0.73 -9.81 -19.37
CA LEU A 178 0.43 -8.38 -19.34
C LEU A 178 1.31 -7.64 -20.34
N GLU A 179 0.77 -6.58 -20.95
CA GLU A 179 1.56 -5.62 -21.71
C GLU A 179 2.33 -4.73 -20.72
N ALA A 180 3.62 -4.56 -20.99
CA ALA A 180 4.51 -3.74 -20.20
C ALA A 180 5.38 -2.87 -21.12
N GLU A 181 5.86 -1.77 -20.56
CA GLU A 181 6.71 -0.81 -21.26
C GLU A 181 7.86 -0.38 -20.35
N LEU A 182 9.07 -0.33 -20.90
CA LEU A 182 10.21 0.22 -20.18
C LEU A 182 10.14 1.75 -20.18
N VAL A 183 10.19 2.35 -18.99
CA VAL A 183 10.23 3.80 -18.79
C VAL A 183 11.64 4.15 -18.31
N LEU A 184 12.37 4.99 -19.06
CA LEU A 184 13.69 5.48 -18.63
C LEU A 184 13.58 6.71 -17.73
#